data_AF-A0A960M7W9-F1
#
_entry.id   AF-A0A960M7W9-F1
#
_cell.length_a   1.000
_cell.length_b   1.000
_cell.length_c   1.000
_cell.angle_alpha   90.00
_cell.angle_beta   90.00
_cell.angle_gamma   90.00
#
_symmetry.space_group_name_H-M   'P 1'
#
loop_
_entity.id
_entity.type
_entity.pdbx_description
1 polymer ?
#
loop_
_entity_poly.entity_id
_entity_poly.type
_entity_poly.pdbx_seq_one_letter_code
_entity_poly.pdbx_strand_id
1 'polypeptide(L)'
;MGFKIQFLIVFFCVATATLSAEIGYQEPWGKDAELVLRQSRIPSVPTTKGIWTKLAEQVILFHQNVLSPVDGPRSHFRPTSSRYMLLAMRRHG
;
A
#
# COMPACT_ATOMS: atom_id res chain seq x y z
N MET A 1 -6.35 -16.62 51.00
CA MET A 1 -6.45 -16.74 49.52
C MET A 1 -7.08 -15.52 48.82
N GLY A 2 -7.88 -14.69 49.49
CA GLY A 2 -8.55 -13.53 48.84
C GLY A 2 -7.64 -12.45 48.26
N PHE A 3 -6.50 -12.15 48.89
CA PHE A 3 -5.57 -11.09 48.44
C PHE A 3 -4.99 -11.34 47.04
N LYS A 4 -4.72 -12.61 46.69
CA LYS A 4 -4.20 -13.00 45.37
C LYS A 4 -5.25 -12.82 44.27
N ILE A 5 -6.52 -13.08 44.59
CA ILE A 5 -7.64 -12.94 43.65
C ILE A 5 -7.90 -11.47 43.35
N GLN A 6 -7.87 -10.61 44.37
CA GLN A 6 -8.00 -9.16 44.19
C GLN A 6 -6.89 -8.60 43.27
N PHE A 7 -5.66 -9.05 43.45
CA PHE A 7 -4.54 -8.63 42.60
C PHE A 7 -4.71 -9.06 41.14
N LEU A 8 -5.20 -10.29 40.91
CA LEU A 8 -5.49 -10.79 39.57
C LEU A 8 -6.64 -10.02 38.90
N ILE A 9 -7.68 -9.65 39.66
CA ILE A 9 -8.79 -8.83 39.15
C ILE A 9 -8.28 -7.45 38.74
N VAL A 10 -7.49 -6.79 39.59
CA VAL A 10 -6.93 -5.46 39.27
C VAL A 10 -6.01 -5.54 38.05
N PHE A 11 -5.15 -6.56 37.97
CA PHE A 11 -4.28 -6.79 36.82
C PHE A 11 -5.09 -6.98 35.53
N PHE A 12 -6.16 -7.78 35.58
CA PHE A 12 -7.03 -8.00 34.43
C PHE A 12 -7.76 -6.71 33.99
N CYS A 13 -8.29 -5.93 34.94
CA CYS A 13 -8.95 -4.65 34.64
C CYS A 13 -7.99 -3.63 33.99
N VAL A 14 -6.77 -3.50 34.50
CA VAL A 14 -5.76 -2.60 33.92
C VAL A 14 -5.34 -3.06 32.53
N ALA A 15 -5.12 -4.37 32.34
CA ALA A 15 -4.78 -4.92 31.03
C ALA A 15 -5.89 -4.61 30.01
N THR A 16 -7.15 -4.87 30.33
CA THR A 16 -8.28 -4.59 29.42
C THR A 16 -8.45 -3.11 29.11
N ALA A 17 -8.14 -2.21 30.06
CA ALA A 17 -8.23 -0.76 29.85
C ALA A 17 -7.15 -0.24 28.88
N THR A 18 -5.99 -0.90 28.83
CA THR A 18 -4.89 -0.52 27.91
C THR A 18 -4.99 -1.14 26.53
N LEU A 19 -5.86 -2.13 26.30
CA LEU A 19 -6.02 -2.76 24.99
C LEU A 19 -6.81 -1.90 23.99
N SER A 20 -7.54 -0.89 24.45
CA SER A 20 -8.27 0.05 23.59
C SER A 20 -7.39 1.26 23.24
N ALA A 21 -6.39 1.04 22.38
CA ALA A 21 -5.61 2.10 21.78
C ALA A 21 -6.40 2.76 20.62
N GLU A 22 -7.38 3.61 20.94
CA GLU A 22 -8.11 4.41 19.93
C GLU A 22 -7.83 5.92 20.00
N ILE A 23 -7.20 6.42 21.06
CA ILE A 23 -7.01 7.87 21.22
C ILE A 23 -5.83 8.32 20.35
N GLY A 24 -6.15 8.90 19.18
CA GLY A 24 -5.18 9.50 18.27
C GLY A 24 -4.72 8.59 17.12
N TYR A 25 -5.32 7.41 16.94
CA TYR A 25 -5.16 6.67 15.70
C TYR A 25 -5.84 7.44 14.57
N GLN A 26 -5.04 7.91 13.60
CA GLN A 26 -5.53 8.37 12.32
C GLN A 26 -5.02 7.41 11.25
N GLU A 27 -5.93 6.97 10.39
CA GLU A 27 -5.57 6.23 9.18
C GLU A 27 -4.54 7.06 8.41
N PRO A 28 -3.30 6.57 8.18
CA PRO A 28 -2.22 7.38 7.61
C PRO A 28 -2.52 7.92 6.21
N TRP A 29 -3.57 7.41 5.56
CA TRP A 29 -3.94 7.71 4.18
C TRP A 29 -5.39 8.22 4.03
N GLY A 30 -6.11 8.41 5.14
CA GLY A 30 -7.44 9.01 5.17
C GLY A 30 -8.45 8.44 4.16
N LYS A 31 -9.34 9.31 3.66
CA LYS A 31 -10.45 8.98 2.74
C LYS A 31 -9.98 8.47 1.36
N ASP A 32 -8.72 8.74 1.00
CA ASP A 32 -8.15 8.30 -0.27
C ASP A 32 -7.91 6.78 -0.33
N ALA A 33 -7.90 6.12 0.84
CA ALA A 33 -7.85 4.65 0.94
C ALA A 33 -9.15 3.97 0.47
N GLU A 34 -10.29 4.67 0.46
CA GLU A 34 -11.59 4.11 0.07
C GLU A 34 -11.81 4.07 -1.45
N LEU A 35 -10.91 4.66 -2.24
CA LEU A 35 -11.04 4.72 -3.69
C LEU A 35 -10.83 3.33 -4.30
N VAL A 36 -11.95 2.68 -4.62
CA VAL A 36 -12.00 1.41 -5.33
C VAL A 36 -11.11 1.47 -6.58
N LEU A 37 -10.11 0.61 -6.58
CA LEU A 37 -9.17 0.41 -7.67
C LEU A 37 -9.89 0.00 -8.95
N ARG A 38 -10.25 0.98 -9.78
CA ARG A 38 -10.47 0.70 -11.20
C ARG A 38 -9.11 0.32 -11.76
N GLN A 39 -8.82 -0.98 -11.82
CA GLN A 39 -7.63 -1.51 -12.48
C GLN A 39 -7.62 -0.91 -13.88
N SER A 40 -6.73 0.06 -14.12
CA SER A 40 -6.55 0.59 -15.47
C SER A 40 -5.97 -0.56 -16.28
N ARG A 41 -6.81 -1.19 -17.12
CA ARG A 41 -6.39 -2.28 -18.01
C ARG A 41 -5.27 -1.72 -18.88
N ILE A 42 -4.04 -2.17 -18.63
CA ILE A 42 -2.92 -1.82 -19.51
C ILE A 42 -3.12 -2.68 -20.75
N PRO A 43 -3.16 -2.09 -21.96
CA PRO A 43 -3.08 -2.90 -23.17
C PRO A 43 -1.78 -3.71 -23.13
N SER A 44 -1.89 -5.02 -23.27
CA SER A 44 -0.75 -5.93 -23.38
C SER A 44 -0.06 -5.71 -24.71
N VAL A 45 0.92 -4.81 -24.75
CA VAL A 45 1.77 -4.63 -25.93
C VAL A 45 2.78 -5.79 -25.95
N PRO A 46 2.85 -6.59 -27.03
CA PRO A 46 3.86 -7.62 -27.16
C PRO A 46 5.22 -6.95 -27.22
N THR A 47 6.11 -7.30 -26.29
CA THR A 47 7.43 -6.69 -26.18
C THR A 47 8.48 -7.79 -26.33
N THR A 48 9.44 -7.59 -27.22
CA THR A 48 10.68 -8.37 -27.27
C THR A 48 11.59 -7.89 -26.14
N LYS A 49 11.40 -8.43 -24.92
CA LYS A 49 12.10 -7.91 -23.72
C LYS A 49 13.46 -8.55 -23.53
N GLY A 50 14.52 -7.75 -23.69
CA GLY A 50 15.82 -8.04 -23.08
C GLY A 50 15.73 -8.12 -21.56
N ILE A 51 16.75 -8.69 -20.92
CA ILE A 51 16.78 -8.89 -19.46
C ILE A 51 16.68 -7.55 -18.71
N TRP A 52 17.35 -6.51 -19.23
CA TRP A 52 17.36 -5.17 -18.65
C TRP A 52 16.00 -4.47 -18.70
N THR A 53 15.24 -4.62 -19.78
CA THR A 53 13.90 -4.02 -19.86
C THR A 53 12.92 -4.70 -18.89
N LYS A 54 13.06 -6.02 -18.65
CA LYS A 54 12.31 -6.70 -17.60
C LYS A 54 12.66 -6.18 -16.21
N LEU A 55 13.95 -6.00 -15.92
CA LEU A 55 14.39 -5.47 -14.62
C LEU A 55 13.83 -4.04 -14.40
N ALA A 56 13.97 -3.17 -15.39
CA ALA A 56 13.47 -1.80 -15.33
C ALA A 56 11.95 -1.76 -15.09
N GLU A 57 11.18 -2.60 -15.78
CA GLU A 57 9.74 -2.71 -15.53
C GLU A 57 9.42 -3.15 -14.10
N GLN A 58 10.17 -4.11 -13.54
CA GLN A 58 9.95 -4.55 -12.16
C GLN A 58 10.26 -3.44 -11.17
N VAL A 59 11.30 -2.65 -11.40
CA VAL A 59 11.61 -1.47 -10.57
C VAL A 59 10.47 -0.45 -10.63
N ILE A 60 9.92 -0.17 -11.82
CA ILE A 60 8.79 0.75 -11.97
C ILE A 60 7.55 0.23 -11.24
N LEU A 61 7.24 -1.06 -11.37
CA LEU A 61 6.11 -1.68 -10.67
C LEU A 61 6.31 -1.69 -9.16
N PHE A 62 7.54 -1.95 -8.68
CA PHE A 62 7.88 -1.86 -7.27
C PHE A 62 7.69 -0.43 -6.75
N HIS A 63 8.18 0.55 -7.50
CA HIS A 63 7.99 1.96 -7.15
C HIS A 63 6.50 2.32 -7.07
N GLN A 64 5.69 1.93 -8.06
CA GLN A 64 4.26 2.20 -8.09
C GLN A 64 3.47 1.50 -6.98
N ASN A 65 3.90 0.33 -6.51
CA ASN A 65 3.13 -0.47 -5.55
C ASN A 65 3.62 -0.34 -4.11
N VAL A 66 4.92 -0.09 -3.91
CA VAL A 66 5.58 -0.15 -2.60
C VAL A 66 6.10 1.22 -2.16
N LEU A 67 6.87 1.92 -3.00
CA LEU A 67 7.51 3.17 -2.60
C LEU A 67 6.58 4.39 -2.69
N SER A 68 5.89 4.52 -3.83
CA SER A 68 4.98 5.63 -4.11
C SER A 68 3.68 5.12 -4.73
N PRO A 69 2.76 4.60 -3.90
CA PRO A 69 1.41 4.24 -4.33
C PRO A 69 0.65 5.40 -5.00
N VAL A 70 1.02 6.64 -4.65
CA VAL A 70 0.47 7.89 -5.22
C VAL A 70 0.79 8.01 -6.71
N ASP A 71 1.89 7.44 -7.19
CA ASP A 71 2.23 7.37 -8.62
C ASP A 71 1.69 6.10 -9.31
N GLY A 72 0.95 5.26 -8.58
CA GLY A 72 0.44 3.99 -9.07
C GLY A 72 -1.06 3.83 -8.83
N PRO A 73 -1.49 2.81 -8.07
CA PRO A 73 -2.90 2.50 -7.85
C PRO A 73 -3.69 3.65 -7.20
N ARG A 74 -3.04 4.49 -6.41
CA ARG A 74 -3.66 5.59 -5.65
C ARG A 74 -3.59 6.94 -6.35
N SER A 75 -3.04 7.00 -7.58
CA SER A 75 -3.02 8.26 -8.32
C SER A 75 -4.40 8.67 -8.81
N HIS A 76 -4.71 9.96 -8.63
CA HIS A 76 -5.87 10.61 -9.26
C HIS A 76 -5.63 10.98 -10.73
N PHE A 77 -4.37 11.05 -11.16
CA PHE A 77 -3.99 11.41 -12.53
C PHE A 77 -3.66 10.15 -13.34
N ARG A 78 -4.27 10.00 -14.52
CA ARG A 78 -4.02 8.86 -15.43
C ARG A 78 -3.74 9.36 -16.86
N PRO A 79 -2.67 8.87 -17.53
CA PRO A 79 -1.60 8.03 -16.97
C PRO A 79 -0.72 8.81 -15.99
N THR A 80 -0.17 8.14 -14.97
CA THR A 80 0.86 8.73 -14.10
C THR A 80 2.19 8.86 -14.83
N SER A 81 3.11 9.67 -14.30
CA SER A 81 4.47 9.82 -14.83
C SER A 81 5.18 8.47 -14.97
N SER A 82 5.17 7.66 -13.91
CA SER A 82 5.75 6.31 -13.89
C SER A 82 5.01 5.34 -14.83
N ARG A 83 3.69 5.51 -15.01
CA ARG A 83 2.89 4.75 -16.00
C ARG A 83 3.27 5.13 -17.43
N TYR A 84 3.52 6.41 -17.68
CA TYR A 84 3.98 6.91 -18.96
C TYR A 84 5.34 6.31 -19.31
N MET A 85 6.26 6.30 -18.34
CA MET A 85 7.57 5.67 -18.49
C MET A 85 7.47 4.17 -18.80
N LEU A 86 6.65 3.42 -18.06
CA LEU A 86 6.39 2.00 -18.33
C LEU A 86 5.85 1.77 -19.75
N LEU A 87 4.94 2.63 -20.19
CA LEU A 87 4.35 2.53 -21.53
C LEU A 87 5.37 2.85 -22.63
N ALA A 88 6.22 3.85 -22.41
CA ALA A 88 7.30 4.21 -23.32
C ALA A 88 8.29 3.04 -23.47
N MET A 89 8.75 2.44 -22.37
CA MET A 89 9.63 1.27 -22.40
C MET A 89 9.00 0.08 -23.13
N ARG A 90 7.70 -0.16 -22.91
CA ARG A 90 6.97 -1.24 -23.60
C ARG A 90 6.81 -1.02 -25.10
N ARG A 91 6.84 0.23 -25.57
CA ARG A 91 6.65 0.59 -26.98
C ARG A 91 7.96 0.76 -27.73
N HIS A 92 8.99 1.24 -27.06
CA HIS A 92 10.21 1.72 -27.70
C HIS A 92 11.48 1.00 -27.25
N GLY A 93 11.43 0.18 -26.19
CA GLY A 93 12.60 -0.48 -25.61
C GLY A 93 13.36 0.43 -24.67
#